data_AF-A0A0U9HEN6-F1
#
_entry.id   AF-A0A0U9HEN6-F1
#
_cell.length_a   1.000
_cell.length_b   1.000
_cell.length_c   1.000
_cell.angle_alpha   90.00
_cell.angle_beta   90.00
_cell.angle_gamma   90.00
#
_symmetry.space_group_name_H-M   'P 1'
#
loop_
_entity.id
_entity.type
_entity.pdbx_description
1 polymer ?
#
loop_
_entity_poly.entity_id
_entity_poly.type
_entity_poly.pdbx_seq_one_letter_code
_entity_poly.pdbx_strand_id
1 'polypeptide(L)' 'MEPIRNIVQNFVYATNSSEVTTSIINGEVVMEDRCLINVNEQEIIEQANETAKNVMKRAREKIISKETEIVQIMQESKI' A
#
# COMPACT_ATOMS: atom_id res chain seq x y z
N MET A 1 -3.31 -31.69 28.17
CA MET A 1 -3.49 -31.91 26.72
C MET A 1 -2.59 -30.92 26.01
N GLU A 2 -1.63 -31.39 25.23
CA GLU A 2 -0.90 -30.53 24.30
C GLU A 2 -1.73 -30.36 23.02
N PRO A 3 -1.90 -29.13 22.51
CA PRO A 3 -2.59 -28.93 21.25
C PRO A 3 -1.78 -29.54 20.10
N ILE A 4 -2.45 -30.29 19.22
CA ILE A 4 -1.86 -30.84 18.00
C ILE A 4 -1.59 -29.68 17.05
N ARG A 5 -0.32 -29.31 16.89
CA ARG A 5 0.10 -28.27 15.95
C ARG A 5 0.38 -28.90 14.59
N ASN A 6 -0.55 -28.74 13.65
CA ASN A 6 -0.31 -29.10 12.25
C ASN A 6 0.30 -27.88 11.52
N ILE A 7 1.55 -28.03 11.06
CA ILE A 7 2.29 -26.96 10.36
C ILE A 7 1.54 -26.45 9.13
N VAL A 8 0.91 -27.31 8.34
CA VAL A 8 0.22 -26.90 7.11
C VAL A 8 -1.00 -26.06 7.44
N GLN A 9 -1.79 -26.49 8.42
CA GLN A 9 -2.98 -25.76 8.85
C GLN A 9 -2.59 -24.41 9.47
N ASN A 10 -1.56 -24.39 10.31
CA ASN A 10 -1.04 -23.14 10.87
C ASN A 10 -0.53 -22.20 9.77
N PHE A 11 0.16 -22.73 8.76
CA PHE A 11 0.66 -21.94 7.64
C PHE A 11 -0.46 -21.33 6.80
N VAL A 12 -1.56 -22.05 6.56
CA VAL A 12 -2.68 -21.56 5.76
C VAL A 12 -3.57 -20.58 6.53
N TYR A 13 -3.82 -20.83 7.82
CA TYR A 13 -4.85 -20.10 8.57
C TYR A 13 -4.30 -19.12 9.62
N ALA A 14 -3.08 -19.31 10.10
CA ALA A 14 -2.52 -18.51 11.19
C ALA A 14 -1.33 -17.64 10.77
N THR A 15 -0.68 -17.95 9.64
CA THR A 15 0.44 -17.15 9.12
C THR A 15 -0.05 -15.90 8.40
N ASN A 16 0.72 -14.82 8.52
CA ASN A 16 0.53 -13.56 7.81
C ASN A 16 1.80 -13.24 6.99
N SER A 17 1.73 -12.27 6.07
CA SER A 17 2.85 -11.91 5.21
C SER A 17 4.10 -11.40 5.95
N SER A 18 3.94 -10.86 7.16
CA SER A 18 5.07 -10.33 7.95
C SER A 18 5.93 -11.40 8.61
N GLU A 19 5.47 -12.66 8.61
CA GLU A 19 6.24 -13.83 9.08
C GLU A 19 7.28 -14.31 8.05
N VAL A 20 7.24 -13.80 6.81
CA VAL A 20 8.22 -14.16 5.77
C VAL A 20 9.50 -13.35 5.99
N THR A 21 10.62 -14.04 6.18
CA THR A 21 11.94 -13.41 6.41
C THR A 21 12.76 -13.26 5.14
N THR A 22 12.65 -14.20 4.20
CA THR A 22 13.47 -14.25 2.99
C THR A 22 12.64 -14.63 1.77
N SER A 23 12.86 -13.93 0.65
CA SER A 23 12.22 -14.21 -0.64
C SER A 23 13.26 -14.34 -1.75
N ILE A 24 13.10 -15.34 -2.63
CA ILE A 24 14.03 -15.63 -3.73
C ILE A 24 13.24 -15.72 -5.03
N ILE A 25 13.67 -15.01 -6.07
CA ILE A 25 13.08 -15.03 -7.41
C ILE A 25 14.15 -15.43 -8.41
N ASN A 26 13.93 -16.52 -9.15
CA ASN A 26 14.89 -17.02 -10.15
C ASN A 26 16.32 -17.24 -9.61
N GLY A 27 16.44 -17.68 -8.36
CA GLY A 27 17.74 -17.89 -7.70
C GLY A 27 18.39 -16.63 -7.13
N GLU A 28 17.77 -15.45 -7.30
CA GLU A 28 18.23 -14.20 -6.71
C GLU A 28 17.44 -13.90 -5.43
N VAL A 29 18.14 -13.61 -4.33
CA VAL A 29 17.50 -13.12 -3.10
C VAL A 29 16.98 -11.72 -3.38
N VAL A 30 15.71 -11.46 -3.08
CA VAL A 30 15.09 -10.13 -3.26
C VAL A 30 14.71 -9.47 -1.94
N MET A 31 14.61 -10.27 -0.88
CA MET A 31 14.38 -9.84 0.50
C MET A 31 15.12 -10.78 1.43
N GLU A 32 15.81 -10.24 2.44
CA GLU A 32 16.49 -10.99 3.50
C GLU A 32 16.29 -10.29 4.85
N ASP A 33 16.05 -11.05 5.92
CA ASP A 33 15.74 -10.52 7.26
C ASP A 33 14.68 -9.41 7.26
N ARG A 34 13.66 -9.56 6.39
CA ARG A 34 12.56 -8.60 6.18
C ARG A 34 12.99 -7.25 5.60
N CYS A 35 14.19 -7.16 5.04
CA CYS A 35 14.70 -6.00 4.32
C CYS A 35 14.75 -6.30 2.83
N LEU A 36 14.18 -5.43 1.99
CA LEU A 36 14.36 -5.54 0.55
C LEU A 36 15.81 -5.18 0.17
N ILE A 37 16.50 -6.07 -0.54
CA ILE A 37 17.92 -5.87 -0.82
C ILE A 37 18.21 -5.12 -2.13
N ASN A 38 17.22 -5.05 -3.03
CA ASN A 38 17.40 -4.52 -4.39
C ASN A 38 16.72 -3.17 -4.62
N VAL A 39 16.10 -2.57 -3.59
CA VAL A 39 15.35 -1.30 -3.72
C VAL A 39 15.50 -0.41 -2.50
N ASN A 40 15.28 0.89 -2.69
CA ASN A 40 15.17 1.86 -1.61
C ASN A 40 13.69 2.04 -1.22
N GLU A 41 13.27 1.42 -0.11
CA GLU A 41 11.89 1.48 0.36
C GLU A 41 11.40 2.90 0.62
N GLN A 42 12.25 3.75 1.21
CA GLN A 42 11.90 5.13 1.55
C GLN A 42 11.60 5.94 0.28
N GLU A 43 12.44 5.81 -0.74
CA GLU A 43 12.26 6.47 -2.03
C GLU A 43 10.98 6.00 -2.72
N ILE A 44 10.70 4.70 -2.70
CA ILE A 44 9.46 4.14 -3.27
C ILE A 44 8.22 4.72 -2.57
N ILE A 45 8.24 4.80 -1.24
CA ILE A 45 7.14 5.37 -0.46
C ILE A 45 6.94 6.85 -0.80
N GLU A 46 8.01 7.61 -0.94
CA GLU A 46 7.95 9.02 -1.33
C GLU A 46 7.34 9.19 -2.73
N GLN A 47 7.81 8.43 -3.72
CA GLN A 47 7.26 8.45 -5.08
C GLN A 47 5.78 8.02 -5.13
N ALA A 48 5.39 7.01 -4.34
CA ALA A 48 4.01 6.58 -4.23
C ALA A 48 3.11 7.69 -3.65
N ASN A 49 3.59 8.39 -2.62
CA ASN A 49 2.89 9.51 -2.00
C ASN A 49 2.73 10.69 -2.97
N GLU A 50 3.76 11.03 -3.74
CA GLU A 50 3.67 12.06 -4.78
C GLU A 50 2.67 11.67 -5.88
N THR A 51 2.70 10.41 -6.31
CA THR A 51 1.75 9.87 -7.29
C THR A 51 0.31 9.97 -6.77
N ALA A 52 0.08 9.63 -5.49
CA ALA A 52 -1.23 9.78 -4.86
C ALA A 52 -1.71 11.24 -4.85
N LYS A 53 -0.85 12.20 -4.50
CA LYS A 53 -1.16 13.64 -4.56
C LYS A 53 -1.58 14.07 -5.97
N ASN A 54 -0.87 13.61 -7.00
CA ASN A 54 -1.17 13.92 -8.40
C ASN A 54 -2.51 13.31 -8.86
N VAL A 55 -2.81 12.08 -8.43
CA VAL A 55 -4.12 11.46 -8.67
C VAL A 55 -5.24 12.28 -8.02
N MET A 56 -5.06 12.69 -6.77
CA MET A 56 -6.05 13.51 -6.05
C MET A 56 -6.23 14.89 -6.67
N LYS A 57 -5.15 15.55 -7.11
CA LYS A 57 -5.22 16.84 -7.80
C LYS A 57 -6.06 16.73 -9.08
N ARG A 58 -5.79 15.75 -9.93
CA ARG A 58 -6.55 15.52 -11.17
C ARG A 58 -8.01 15.19 -10.89
N ALA A 59 -8.28 14.40 -9.85
CA ALA A 59 -9.64 14.10 -9.43
C ALA A 59 -10.38 15.38 -8.99
N ARG A 60 -9.73 16.24 -8.20
CA ARG A 60 -10.27 17.52 -7.74
C ARG A 60 -10.55 18.47 -8.90
N GLU A 61 -9.61 18.64 -9.83
CA GLU A 61 -9.78 19.50 -11.01
C GLU A 61 -11.00 19.07 -11.84
N LYS A 62 -11.16 17.77 -12.07
CA LYS A 62 -12.33 17.20 -12.78
C LYS A 62 -13.66 17.41 -12.05
N ILE A 63 -13.64 17.49 -10.72
CA ILE A 63 -14.84 17.77 -9.93
C ILE A 63 -15.19 19.25 -10.05
N ILE A 64 -14.22 20.14 -9.84
CA ILE A 64 -14.40 21.61 -9.88
C ILE A 64 -14.83 22.08 -11.28
N SER A 65 -14.33 21.45 -12.35
CA SER A 65 -14.71 21.82 -13.72
C SER A 65 -16.16 21.48 -14.08
N LYS A 66 -16.92 20.86 -13.18
CA LYS A 66 -18.34 20.56 -13.40
C LYS A 66 -19.19 21.59 -12.66
N GLU A 67 -20.23 22.08 -13.33
CA GLU A 67 -21.25 22.95 -12.73
C GLU A 67 -22.26 22.12 -11.93
N THR A 68 -21.80 21.40 -10.91
CA THR A 68 -22.68 20.63 -10.00
C THR A 68 -23.00 21.43 -8.75
N GLU A 69 -24.15 21.14 -8.13
CA GLU A 69 -24.60 21.77 -6.87
C GLU A 69 -23.55 21.65 -5.76
N ILE A 70 -22.81 20.53 -5.71
CA ILE A 70 -21.71 20.32 -4.75
C ILE A 70 -20.57 21.33 -4.93
N VAL A 71 -20.24 21.70 -6.17
CA VAL A 71 -19.15 22.66 -6.45
C VAL A 71 -19.55 24.07 -6.02
N GLN A 72 -20.80 24.46 -6.21
CA GLN A 72 -21.33 25.75 -5.75
C GLN A 72 -21.29 25.85 -4.22
N ILE A 73 -21.79 24.82 -3.51
CA ILE A 73 -21.76 24.77 -2.04
C ILE A 73 -20.32 24.84 -1.50
N MET A 74 -19.37 24.18 -2.17
CA MET A 74 -17.94 24.23 -1.79
C MET A 74 -17.30 25.62 -1.97
N GLN A 75 -17.79 26.44 -2.90
CA GLN A 75 -17.29 27.81 -3.13
C GLN A 75 -17.84 28.79 -2.10
N GLU A 76 -19.12 28.62 -1.71
CA GLU A 76 -19.81 29.49 -0.75
C GLU A 76 -19.36 29.26 0.71
N SER A 77 -18.96 28.03 1.06
CA SER A 77 -18.56 27.66 2.44
C SER A 77 -17.14 28.08 2.82
N LYS A 78 -16.45 28.85 1.98
CA LYS A 78 -15.07 29.27 2.21
C LYS A 78 -15.03 30.58 3.03
N ILE A 79 -15.20 30.46 4.36
CA ILE A 79 -14.85 31.51 5.34
C ILE A 79 -13.36 31.39 5.69
#